data_AF-M1NL31-F1
#
_entry.id   AF-M1NL31-F1
#
_cell.length_a   1.000
_cell.length_b   1.000
_cell.length_c   1.000
_cell.angle_alpha   90.00
_cell.angle_beta   90.00
_cell.angle_gamma   90.00
#
_symmetry.space_group_name_H-M   'P 1'
#
loop_
_entity.id
_entity.type
_entity.pdbx_description
1 polymer ?
#
loop_
_entity_poly.entity_id
_entity_poly.type
_entity_poly.pdbx_seq_one_letter_code
_entity_poly.pdbx_strand_id
1 'polypeptide(L)'
;MTISTKHTSTAGGQPGSRADARPAAVRATTELNPDMPLQLAALAPTVTVIGDVILDTWIYGTSERLAREAPAPVVDRTHEVFAPGGAANTAMNLAALGARVRMVGLTGDDDSGARLRELLTEAGVDTELLLADPAVKTTTKSRVVVDGQVLFRLDTACGEAPDGALARLADAGCAAATDTDAVVVCDYDGAVHRTELATRLGSLAERPLVVVDAHDPRHWAPARPDLVTPNCGEAEAVLEDRLGAGKDRVDAVVRHHVDLLERTGAGQVVVTLDKDGTALVDASGLVHRTWANPATEKQASGAGDTFVAALTLARAADLPVPAAVDLAQAAADVVVHRLGTSLCSTGDLVRHLSDVHDALVPTDELLARVREHRAAGQRIILTNGCFDVLHRGHTAYLNKAKQLGDVLIVAVNDDDSVRRLKGPDRPVNPLSDRAGVLASLSSVDYVTSFSTDTPIPLISELEPDIYVKGGDYTPEMLAETAVVEAHGGQVRIMDYVSDHSTTAVVERMRRRTALNGALNGEGGGDARA
;
A
#
# COMPACT_ATOMS: atom_id res chain seq x y z
N MET A 1 33.11 -62.78 -18.26
CA MET A 1 32.60 -62.50 -19.61
C MET A 1 31.08 -62.49 -19.49
N THR A 2 30.47 -61.30 -19.45
CA THR A 2 29.68 -60.68 -20.56
C THR A 2 28.36 -61.44 -20.83
N ILE A 3 27.17 -60.84 -20.88
CA ILE A 3 26.78 -59.43 -21.14
C ILE A 3 25.33 -59.17 -20.63
N SER A 4 25.01 -57.93 -20.23
CA SER A 4 23.82 -57.08 -20.56
C SER A 4 22.44 -57.74 -20.83
N THR A 5 21.25 -57.19 -20.53
CA THR A 5 20.73 -56.01 -19.81
C THR A 5 19.22 -56.29 -19.53
N LYS A 6 18.28 -55.42 -19.09
CA LYS A 6 18.09 -53.95 -19.03
C LYS A 6 17.32 -53.55 -17.75
N HIS A 7 17.46 -52.29 -17.33
CA HIS A 7 16.42 -51.58 -16.56
C HIS A 7 15.74 -50.55 -17.47
N THR A 8 14.42 -50.43 -17.38
CA THR A 8 13.64 -49.35 -18.00
C THR A 8 13.48 -48.20 -17.02
N SER A 9 14.09 -47.05 -17.35
CA SER A 9 13.85 -45.78 -16.68
C SER A 9 12.47 -45.23 -17.04
N THR A 10 11.67 -44.89 -16.03
CA THR A 10 10.52 -43.99 -16.17
C THR A 10 10.94 -42.60 -15.69
N ALA A 11 10.90 -41.62 -16.59
CA ALA A 11 11.36 -40.26 -16.31
C ALA A 11 10.52 -39.61 -15.20
N GLY A 12 11.19 -39.02 -14.21
CA GLY A 12 10.54 -38.14 -13.23
C GLY A 12 10.23 -36.79 -13.86
N GLY A 13 8.97 -36.37 -13.80
CA GLY A 13 8.61 -34.96 -13.99
C GLY A 13 9.06 -34.18 -12.76
N GLN A 14 9.84 -33.11 -12.96
CA GLN A 14 10.10 -32.14 -11.89
C GLN A 14 8.79 -31.42 -11.55
N PRO A 15 8.50 -31.13 -10.26
CA PRO A 15 7.43 -30.19 -9.93
C PRO A 15 7.84 -28.80 -10.44
N GLY A 16 7.07 -28.26 -11.39
CA GLY A 16 7.22 -26.88 -11.83
C GLY A 16 6.94 -25.92 -10.68
N SER A 17 7.65 -24.80 -10.63
CA SER A 17 7.46 -23.83 -9.56
C SER A 17 6.06 -23.23 -9.61
N ARG A 18 5.40 -22.99 -8.47
CA ARG A 18 4.09 -22.32 -8.42
C ARG A 18 4.13 -20.91 -9.06
N ALA A 19 5.31 -20.32 -9.19
CA ALA A 19 5.52 -19.06 -9.90
C ALA A 19 5.22 -19.14 -11.41
N ASP A 20 5.21 -20.31 -12.05
CA ASP A 20 5.00 -20.41 -13.51
C ASP A 20 3.51 -20.42 -13.93
N ALA A 21 2.56 -20.44 -12.99
CA ALA A 21 1.13 -20.62 -13.28
C ALA A 21 0.27 -19.34 -13.29
N ARG A 22 0.81 -18.18 -12.89
CA ARG A 22 0.04 -16.93 -12.76
C ARG A 22 0.12 -16.07 -14.03
N PRO A 23 -0.97 -15.39 -14.46
CA PRO A 23 -1.01 -14.66 -15.72
C PRO A 23 0.00 -13.51 -15.76
N ALA A 24 0.81 -13.47 -16.82
CA ALA A 24 1.94 -12.54 -16.96
C ALA A 24 1.56 -11.04 -17.03
N ALA A 25 0.28 -10.71 -17.23
CA ALA A 25 -0.19 -9.33 -17.35
C ALA A 25 0.02 -8.51 -16.07
N VAL A 26 -0.33 -9.07 -14.91
CA VAL A 26 -0.25 -8.39 -13.60
C VAL A 26 1.21 -8.17 -13.15
N ARG A 27 2.13 -9.01 -13.63
CA ARG A 27 3.57 -8.95 -13.27
C ARG A 27 4.35 -7.81 -13.92
N ALA A 28 3.76 -7.13 -14.91
CA ALA A 28 4.43 -6.10 -15.69
C ALA A 28 3.97 -4.67 -15.34
N THR A 29 2.87 -4.51 -14.59
CA THR A 29 2.32 -3.20 -14.22
C THR A 29 3.01 -2.65 -12.97
N THR A 30 3.80 -1.59 -13.15
CA THR A 30 4.39 -0.77 -12.06
C THR A 30 3.53 0.42 -11.64
N GLU A 31 2.37 0.62 -12.28
CA GLU A 31 1.52 1.80 -12.14
C GLU A 31 0.12 1.39 -11.69
N LEU A 32 -0.41 2.12 -10.70
CA LEU A 32 -1.80 2.01 -10.27
C LEU A 32 -2.73 2.35 -11.43
N ASN A 33 -3.84 1.62 -11.51
CA ASN A 33 -4.91 1.85 -12.46
C ASN A 33 -6.23 1.28 -11.90
N PRO A 34 -7.40 1.76 -12.34
CA PRO A 34 -8.69 1.34 -11.80
C PRO A 34 -8.99 -0.16 -11.94
N ASP A 35 -8.41 -0.86 -12.92
CA ASP A 35 -8.63 -2.30 -13.11
C ASP A 35 -7.78 -3.17 -12.17
N MET A 36 -6.68 -2.63 -11.60
CA MET A 36 -5.75 -3.40 -10.78
C MET A 36 -6.41 -4.12 -9.60
N PRO A 37 -7.31 -3.50 -8.80
CA PRO A 37 -8.00 -4.20 -7.71
C PRO A 37 -8.85 -5.38 -8.21
N LEU A 38 -9.51 -5.24 -9.37
CA LEU A 38 -10.30 -6.32 -9.97
C LEU A 38 -9.40 -7.48 -10.43
N GLN A 39 -8.23 -7.18 -10.99
CA GLN A 39 -7.24 -8.18 -11.40
C GLN A 39 -6.68 -8.94 -10.18
N LEU A 40 -6.41 -8.24 -9.08
CA LEU A 40 -5.96 -8.85 -7.81
C LEU A 40 -7.04 -9.75 -7.19
N ALA A 41 -8.28 -9.27 -7.11
CA ALA A 41 -9.41 -10.05 -6.62
C ALA A 41 -9.66 -11.30 -7.47
N ALA A 42 -9.50 -11.21 -8.81
CA ALA A 42 -9.66 -12.35 -9.71
C ALA A 42 -8.57 -13.43 -9.55
N LEU A 43 -7.39 -13.10 -9.00
CA LEU A 43 -6.35 -14.08 -8.65
C LEU A 43 -6.70 -14.85 -7.37
N ALA A 44 -7.50 -14.26 -6.48
CA ALA A 44 -7.94 -14.84 -5.21
C ALA A 44 -6.83 -15.60 -4.43
N PRO A 45 -5.68 -14.95 -4.15
CA PRO A 45 -4.58 -15.59 -3.43
C PRO A 45 -5.02 -16.03 -2.04
N THR A 46 -4.48 -17.16 -1.59
CA THR A 46 -4.71 -17.65 -0.24
C THR A 46 -3.81 -16.89 0.73
N VAL A 47 -4.39 -16.30 1.77
CA VAL A 47 -3.66 -15.58 2.81
C VAL A 47 -4.05 -16.12 4.18
N THR A 48 -3.06 -16.56 4.95
CA THR A 48 -3.25 -16.98 6.34
C THR A 48 -2.92 -15.79 7.24
N VAL A 49 -3.91 -15.27 7.96
CA VAL A 49 -3.71 -14.22 8.98
C VAL A 49 -3.56 -14.90 10.33
N ILE A 50 -2.46 -14.65 11.03
CA ILE A 50 -2.17 -15.20 12.35
C ILE A 50 -1.99 -14.03 13.32
N GLY A 51 -2.78 -13.97 14.39
CA GLY A 51 -2.61 -12.86 15.33
C GLY A 51 -3.66 -12.69 16.40
N ASP A 52 -3.53 -11.56 17.08
CA ASP A 52 -4.41 -11.18 18.17
C ASP A 52 -5.73 -10.60 17.65
N VAL A 53 -6.80 -11.36 17.87
CA VAL A 53 -8.17 -11.00 17.48
C VAL A 53 -8.83 -10.16 18.58
N ILE A 54 -9.51 -9.10 18.16
CA ILE A 54 -10.14 -8.13 19.06
C ILE A 54 -11.58 -7.89 18.60
N LEU A 55 -12.53 -7.82 19.53
CA LEU A 55 -13.87 -7.32 19.24
C LEU A 55 -13.96 -5.82 19.60
N ASP A 56 -13.98 -4.96 18.58
CA ASP A 56 -14.33 -3.55 18.75
C ASP A 56 -15.85 -3.44 18.89
N THR A 57 -16.32 -2.80 19.97
CA THR A 57 -17.75 -2.56 20.20
C THR A 57 -17.99 -1.06 20.32
N TRP A 58 -19.00 -0.55 19.64
CA TRP A 58 -19.43 0.85 19.70
C TRP A 58 -20.84 0.90 20.29
N ILE A 59 -20.97 1.43 21.49
CA ILE A 59 -22.21 1.47 22.27
C ILE A 59 -22.75 2.90 22.22
N TYR A 60 -23.81 3.13 21.45
CA TYR A 60 -24.38 4.46 21.25
C TYR A 60 -25.56 4.70 22.21
N GLY A 61 -25.58 5.85 22.87
CA GLY A 61 -26.67 6.23 23.77
C GLY A 61 -26.83 7.74 23.96
N THR A 62 -27.81 8.12 24.76
CA THR A 62 -28.04 9.50 25.22
C THR A 62 -27.74 9.61 26.71
N SER A 63 -27.41 10.81 27.19
CA SER A 63 -27.12 11.05 28.62
C SER A 63 -27.81 12.31 29.13
N GLU A 64 -29.08 12.19 29.53
CA GLU A 64 -29.88 13.31 30.05
C GLU A 64 -29.73 13.54 31.56
N ARG A 65 -29.08 12.61 32.29
CA ARG A 65 -29.07 12.59 33.76
C ARG A 65 -27.76 12.04 34.34
N LEU A 66 -27.43 12.49 35.55
CA LEU A 66 -26.37 11.92 36.36
C LEU A 66 -26.88 10.77 37.23
N ALA A 67 -25.97 9.88 37.62
CA ALA A 67 -26.20 8.80 38.55
C ALA A 67 -26.48 9.33 39.98
N ARG A 68 -27.10 8.53 40.84
CA ARG A 68 -27.43 8.92 42.22
C ARG A 68 -26.31 8.58 43.20
N GLU A 69 -25.49 7.62 42.82
CA GLU A 69 -24.39 7.00 43.56
C GLU A 69 -23.05 7.71 43.35
N ALA A 70 -22.88 8.42 42.22
CA ALA A 70 -21.67 9.12 41.85
C ALA A 70 -21.99 10.28 40.88
N PRO A 71 -21.13 11.31 40.76
CA PRO A 71 -21.25 12.35 39.73
C PRO A 71 -20.82 11.82 38.35
N ALA A 72 -21.43 10.72 37.91
CA ALA A 72 -21.18 10.06 36.64
C ALA A 72 -22.43 10.16 35.73
N PRO A 73 -22.26 10.33 34.41
CA PRO A 73 -23.38 10.29 33.46
C PRO A 73 -24.04 8.90 33.42
N VAL A 74 -25.37 8.86 33.31
CA VAL A 74 -26.08 7.63 32.98
C VAL A 74 -26.35 7.63 31.47
N VAL A 75 -25.80 6.63 30.79
CA VAL A 75 -26.01 6.45 29.34
C VAL A 75 -27.17 5.49 29.12
N ASP A 76 -28.28 6.01 28.63
CA ASP A 76 -29.42 5.22 28.20
C ASP A 76 -29.13 4.70 26.77
N ARG A 77 -28.78 3.40 26.67
CA ARG A 77 -28.28 2.74 25.45
C ARG A 77 -29.36 2.64 24.37
N THR A 78 -29.02 3.06 23.14
CA THR A 78 -29.90 2.98 21.96
C THR A 78 -29.59 1.78 21.06
N HIS A 79 -28.34 1.60 20.66
CA HIS A 79 -27.88 0.52 19.79
C HIS A 79 -26.39 0.23 19.99
N GLU A 80 -25.94 -0.92 19.48
CA GLU A 80 -24.54 -1.35 19.51
C GLU A 80 -24.11 -1.79 18.11
N VAL A 81 -22.87 -1.48 17.75
CA VAL A 81 -22.22 -1.93 16.52
C VAL A 81 -20.97 -2.72 16.90
N PHE A 82 -20.84 -3.91 16.34
CA PHE A 82 -19.69 -4.80 16.53
C PHE A 82 -18.83 -4.78 15.27
N ALA A 83 -17.51 -4.68 15.44
CA ALA A 83 -16.55 -4.76 14.36
C ALA A 83 -15.37 -5.66 14.78
N PRO A 84 -14.88 -6.55 13.89
CA PRO A 84 -13.61 -7.22 14.13
C PRO A 84 -12.47 -6.20 14.11
N GLY A 85 -11.52 -6.34 15.05
CA GLY A 85 -10.38 -5.45 15.26
C GLY A 85 -9.06 -6.23 15.34
N GLY A 86 -7.94 -5.53 15.15
CA GLY A 86 -6.61 -6.15 15.13
C GLY A 86 -6.48 -7.16 13.99
N ALA A 87 -5.95 -8.36 14.27
CA ALA A 87 -5.73 -9.39 13.25
C ALA A 87 -7.02 -9.76 12.51
N ALA A 88 -8.16 -9.70 13.21
CA ALA A 88 -9.47 -9.96 12.61
C ALA A 88 -9.90 -8.88 11.62
N ASN A 89 -9.52 -7.61 11.81
CA ASN A 89 -9.79 -6.53 10.83
C ASN A 89 -8.91 -6.67 9.57
N THR A 90 -7.64 -7.05 9.74
CA THR A 90 -6.74 -7.36 8.62
C THR A 90 -7.30 -8.51 7.77
N ALA A 91 -7.83 -9.56 8.43
CA ALA A 91 -8.50 -10.67 7.75
C ALA A 91 -9.77 -10.24 6.98
N MET A 92 -10.61 -9.39 7.59
CA MET A 92 -11.81 -8.84 6.94
C MET A 92 -11.47 -7.98 5.72
N ASN A 93 -10.45 -7.13 5.81
CA ASN A 93 -10.00 -6.31 4.69
C ASN A 93 -9.43 -7.16 3.55
N LEU A 94 -8.60 -8.17 3.86
CA LEU A 94 -8.12 -9.12 2.86
C LEU A 94 -9.27 -9.81 2.10
N ALA A 95 -10.30 -10.27 2.81
CA ALA A 95 -11.48 -10.89 2.21
C ALA A 95 -12.28 -9.89 1.36
N ALA A 96 -12.51 -8.67 1.86
CA ALA A 96 -13.22 -7.60 1.15
C ALA A 96 -12.49 -7.11 -0.12
N LEU A 97 -11.15 -7.25 -0.16
CA LEU A 97 -10.31 -6.97 -1.33
C LEU A 97 -10.20 -8.17 -2.30
N GLY A 98 -10.73 -9.35 -1.94
CA GLY A 98 -10.84 -10.53 -2.81
C GLY A 98 -9.87 -11.68 -2.53
N ALA A 99 -9.13 -11.67 -1.41
CA ALA A 99 -8.30 -12.81 -1.00
C ALA A 99 -9.15 -13.96 -0.45
N ARG A 100 -8.62 -15.20 -0.50
CA ARG A 100 -9.15 -16.33 0.28
C ARG A 100 -8.42 -16.38 1.62
N VAL A 101 -9.12 -16.02 2.69
CA VAL A 101 -8.49 -15.75 3.99
C VAL A 101 -8.74 -16.89 4.99
N ARG A 102 -7.69 -17.33 5.67
CA ARG A 102 -7.78 -18.18 6.86
C ARG A 102 -7.39 -17.38 8.10
N MET A 103 -8.20 -17.41 9.15
CA MET A 103 -7.92 -16.76 10.44
C MET A 103 -7.38 -17.79 11.44
N VAL A 104 -6.15 -17.57 11.91
CA VAL A 104 -5.55 -18.29 13.03
C VAL A 104 -5.42 -17.34 14.22
N GLY A 105 -6.11 -17.64 15.31
CA GLY A 105 -6.13 -16.77 16.49
C GLY A 105 -6.65 -17.52 17.72
N LEU A 106 -6.66 -16.83 18.85
CA LEU A 106 -7.16 -17.37 20.12
C LEU A 106 -8.24 -16.44 20.70
N THR A 107 -9.42 -17.01 20.95
CA THR A 107 -10.56 -16.37 21.62
C THR A 107 -10.86 -17.07 22.94
N GLY A 108 -11.65 -16.41 23.80
CA GLY A 108 -12.36 -17.13 24.86
C GLY A 108 -13.47 -18.00 24.30
N ASP A 109 -13.90 -18.98 25.09
CA ASP A 109 -15.20 -19.66 24.89
C ASP A 109 -16.32 -18.80 25.50
N ASP A 110 -16.54 -17.63 24.90
CA ASP A 110 -17.45 -16.57 25.39
C ASP A 110 -18.24 -15.90 24.25
N ASP A 111 -19.27 -15.13 24.61
CA ASP A 111 -20.17 -14.44 23.67
C ASP A 111 -19.40 -13.53 22.67
N SER A 112 -18.26 -12.97 23.10
CA SER A 112 -17.45 -12.09 22.25
C SER A 112 -16.63 -12.88 21.23
N GLY A 113 -16.12 -14.05 21.60
CA GLY A 113 -15.43 -14.99 20.71
C GLY A 113 -16.40 -15.61 19.71
N ALA A 114 -17.61 -15.96 20.15
CA ALA A 114 -18.70 -16.38 19.29
C ALA A 114 -19.06 -15.29 18.27
N ARG A 115 -19.27 -14.04 18.73
CA ARG A 115 -19.58 -12.89 17.86
C ARG A 115 -18.48 -12.62 16.83
N LEU A 116 -17.20 -12.71 17.20
CA LEU A 116 -16.09 -12.57 16.24
C LEU A 116 -16.14 -13.66 15.16
N ARG A 117 -16.37 -14.92 15.55
CA ARG A 117 -16.47 -16.03 14.60
C ARG A 117 -17.63 -15.84 13.62
N GLU A 118 -18.79 -15.37 14.10
CA GLU A 118 -19.94 -15.01 13.25
C GLU A 118 -19.54 -13.95 12.20
N LEU A 119 -19.05 -12.79 12.64
CA LEU A 119 -18.70 -11.66 11.76
C LEU A 119 -17.64 -12.02 10.70
N LEU A 120 -16.62 -12.79 11.09
CA LEU A 120 -15.58 -13.28 10.17
C LEU A 120 -16.16 -14.27 9.15
N THR A 121 -17.02 -15.19 9.58
CA THR A 121 -17.64 -16.19 8.69
C THR A 121 -18.62 -15.54 7.72
N GLU A 122 -19.40 -14.54 8.16
CA GLU A 122 -20.29 -13.75 7.31
C GLU A 122 -19.54 -12.98 6.20
N ALA A 123 -18.29 -12.56 6.47
CA ALA A 123 -17.41 -11.93 5.49
C ALA A 123 -16.64 -12.93 4.60
N GLY A 124 -16.86 -14.24 4.76
CA GLY A 124 -16.18 -15.27 3.96
C GLY A 124 -14.76 -15.61 4.41
N VAL A 125 -14.37 -15.25 5.64
CA VAL A 125 -13.11 -15.69 6.24
C VAL A 125 -13.27 -17.11 6.80
N ASP A 126 -12.34 -18.00 6.48
CA ASP A 126 -12.25 -19.32 7.09
C ASP A 126 -11.81 -19.19 8.56
N THR A 127 -12.67 -19.65 9.46
CA THR A 127 -12.49 -19.58 10.92
C THR A 127 -12.27 -20.93 11.59
N GLU A 128 -11.98 -22.01 10.83
CA GLU A 128 -11.72 -23.34 11.40
C GLU A 128 -10.54 -23.35 12.39
N LEU A 129 -9.58 -22.44 12.21
CA LEU A 129 -8.39 -22.28 13.04
C LEU A 129 -8.46 -21.09 14.01
N LEU A 130 -9.63 -20.46 14.15
CA LEU A 130 -9.93 -19.52 15.22
C LEU A 130 -10.23 -20.31 16.50
N LEU A 131 -9.19 -20.60 17.27
CA LEU A 131 -9.26 -21.45 18.46
C LEU A 131 -10.03 -20.75 19.58
N ALA A 132 -10.94 -21.46 20.24
CA ALA A 132 -11.52 -21.04 21.51
C ALA A 132 -10.89 -21.83 22.68
N ASP A 133 -10.69 -21.17 23.82
CA ASP A 133 -10.28 -21.82 25.07
C ASP A 133 -11.08 -21.23 26.26
N PRO A 134 -11.72 -22.06 27.11
CA PRO A 134 -12.54 -21.58 28.21
C PRO A 134 -11.74 -20.96 29.38
N ALA A 135 -10.41 -21.11 29.41
CA ALA A 135 -9.55 -20.40 30.35
C ALA A 135 -9.14 -19.01 29.85
N VAL A 136 -9.42 -18.68 28.59
CA VAL A 136 -9.11 -17.40 27.94
C VAL A 136 -10.36 -16.52 27.91
N LYS A 137 -10.17 -15.20 27.92
CA LYS A 137 -11.23 -14.23 27.56
C LYS A 137 -10.96 -13.68 26.17
N THR A 138 -12.00 -13.42 25.39
CA THR A 138 -11.83 -12.69 24.13
C THR A 138 -11.45 -11.24 24.43
N THR A 139 -10.43 -10.72 23.73
CA THR A 139 -10.03 -9.32 23.87
C THR A 139 -11.12 -8.41 23.28
N THR A 140 -11.60 -7.44 24.04
CA THR A 140 -12.62 -6.48 23.59
C THR A 140 -12.22 -5.04 23.86
N LYS A 141 -12.62 -4.13 22.97
CA LYS A 141 -12.42 -2.67 23.11
C LYS A 141 -13.78 -1.99 22.91
N SER A 142 -14.48 -1.73 24.01
CA SER A 142 -15.84 -1.19 23.99
C SER A 142 -15.84 0.33 24.20
N ARG A 143 -16.34 1.10 23.23
CA ARG A 143 -16.38 2.57 23.23
C ARG A 143 -17.82 3.02 23.44
N VAL A 144 -18.08 3.78 24.52
CA VAL A 144 -19.40 4.35 24.77
C VAL A 144 -19.48 5.75 24.15
N VAL A 145 -20.45 5.96 23.26
CA VAL A 145 -20.61 7.16 22.45
C VAL A 145 -21.91 7.88 22.81
N VAL A 146 -21.81 9.17 23.11
CA VAL A 146 -22.94 10.06 23.41
C VAL A 146 -22.76 11.34 22.59
N ASP A 147 -23.82 11.80 21.92
CA ASP A 147 -23.85 13.02 21.10
C ASP A 147 -22.67 13.14 20.10
N GLY A 148 -22.27 12.01 19.51
CA GLY A 148 -21.16 11.91 18.56
C GLY A 148 -19.75 11.94 19.17
N GLN A 149 -19.62 11.86 20.51
CA GLN A 149 -18.35 11.87 21.22
C GLN A 149 -18.15 10.58 22.02
N VAL A 150 -16.93 10.03 21.99
CA VAL A 150 -16.57 8.91 22.88
C VAL A 150 -16.44 9.44 24.30
N LEU A 151 -17.32 8.97 25.17
CA LEU A 151 -17.39 9.36 26.57
C LEU A 151 -16.36 8.60 27.43
N PHE A 152 -16.26 7.29 27.23
CA PHE A 152 -15.20 6.45 27.80
C PHE A 152 -15.00 5.16 26.99
N ARG A 153 -13.89 4.46 27.24
CA ARG A 153 -13.58 3.14 26.69
C ARG A 153 -13.44 2.12 27.81
N LEU A 154 -13.95 0.91 27.60
CA LEU A 154 -13.80 -0.25 28.47
C LEU A 154 -13.07 -1.35 27.69
N ASP A 155 -11.89 -1.74 28.16
CA ASP A 155 -11.09 -2.77 27.52
C ASP A 155 -11.13 -4.06 28.36
N THR A 156 -11.39 -5.19 27.71
CA THR A 156 -11.16 -6.53 28.29
C THR A 156 -9.94 -7.11 27.61
N ALA A 157 -8.90 -7.43 28.38
CA ALA A 157 -7.73 -8.14 27.87
C ALA A 157 -7.92 -9.66 28.02
N CYS A 158 -7.38 -10.42 27.07
CA CYS A 158 -7.31 -11.89 27.10
C CYS A 158 -6.68 -12.44 28.39
N GLY A 159 -5.70 -11.73 28.96
CA GLY A 159 -4.96 -12.18 30.14
C GLY A 159 -3.88 -13.20 29.79
N GLU A 160 -3.50 -14.03 30.76
CA GLU A 160 -2.53 -15.10 30.53
C GLU A 160 -3.20 -16.35 29.94
N ALA A 161 -2.95 -16.59 28.66
CA ALA A 161 -3.39 -17.81 27.99
C ALA A 161 -2.54 -19.00 28.47
N PRO A 162 -3.13 -20.19 28.73
CA PRO A 162 -2.37 -21.36 29.15
C PRO A 162 -1.34 -21.83 28.11
N ASP A 163 -0.20 -22.37 28.55
CA ASP A 163 0.84 -22.94 27.66
C ASP A 163 0.26 -23.93 26.63
N GLY A 164 -0.70 -24.75 27.05
CA GLY A 164 -1.39 -25.71 26.17
C GLY A 164 -2.28 -25.06 25.11
N ALA A 165 -2.74 -23.82 25.30
CA ALA A 165 -3.44 -23.03 24.29
C ALA A 165 -2.45 -22.34 23.35
N LEU A 166 -1.35 -21.79 23.89
CA LEU A 166 -0.25 -21.19 23.12
C LEU A 166 0.42 -22.21 22.19
N ALA A 167 0.65 -23.44 22.65
CA ALA A 167 1.18 -24.53 21.82
C ALA A 167 0.24 -24.88 20.65
N ARG A 168 -1.08 -25.01 20.91
CA ARG A 168 -2.08 -25.25 19.85
C ARG A 168 -2.14 -24.11 18.85
N LEU A 169 -2.02 -22.86 19.30
CA LEU A 169 -1.98 -21.68 18.43
C LEU A 169 -0.74 -21.71 17.52
N ALA A 170 0.44 -22.05 18.07
CA ALA A 170 1.67 -22.21 17.29
C ALA A 170 1.58 -23.36 16.27
N ASP A 171 0.97 -24.49 16.65
CA ASP A 171 0.74 -25.64 15.75
C ASP A 171 -0.22 -25.28 14.60
N ALA A 172 -1.36 -24.66 14.92
CA ALA A 172 -2.33 -24.19 13.92
C ALA A 172 -1.70 -23.17 12.96
N GLY A 173 -0.94 -22.20 13.49
CA GLY A 173 -0.25 -21.19 12.68
C GLY A 173 0.78 -21.80 11.73
N CYS A 174 1.58 -22.75 12.19
CA CYS A 174 2.54 -23.46 11.35
C CYS A 174 1.88 -24.32 10.28
N ALA A 175 0.80 -25.03 10.63
CA ALA A 175 0.05 -25.84 9.68
C ALA A 175 -0.57 -24.95 8.58
N ALA A 176 -1.22 -23.85 8.96
CA ALA A 176 -1.85 -22.92 8.02
C ALA A 176 -0.86 -22.06 7.21
N ALA A 177 0.38 -21.91 7.68
CA ALA A 177 1.48 -21.36 6.90
C ALA A 177 2.00 -22.32 5.81
N THR A 178 1.65 -23.62 5.87
CA THR A 178 1.81 -24.51 4.72
C THR A 178 0.59 -24.39 3.79
N ASP A 179 0.84 -24.44 2.48
CA ASP A 179 -0.18 -24.24 1.43
C ASP A 179 -0.95 -22.90 1.53
N THR A 180 -0.21 -21.79 1.63
CA THR A 180 -0.72 -20.42 1.48
C THR A 180 0.18 -19.64 0.52
N ASP A 181 -0.34 -18.59 -0.13
CA ASP A 181 0.48 -17.68 -0.93
C ASP A 181 1.19 -16.65 -0.05
N ALA A 182 0.56 -16.25 1.06
CA ALA A 182 1.14 -15.37 2.08
C ALA A 182 0.69 -15.71 3.51
N VAL A 183 1.50 -15.28 4.48
CA VAL A 183 1.20 -15.21 5.91
C VAL A 183 1.29 -13.76 6.34
N VAL A 184 0.26 -13.28 7.04
CA VAL A 184 0.31 -12.01 7.77
C VAL A 184 0.33 -12.33 9.25
N VAL A 185 1.31 -11.80 9.98
CA VAL A 185 1.34 -11.80 11.43
C VAL A 185 0.86 -10.45 11.93
N CYS A 186 -0.11 -10.45 12.85
CA CYS A 186 -0.64 -9.25 13.51
C CYS A 186 -0.50 -9.43 15.04
N ASP A 187 0.56 -8.87 15.61
CA ASP A 187 0.95 -9.06 17.01
C ASP A 187 0.77 -7.78 17.84
N TYR A 188 -0.22 -7.79 18.74
CA TYR A 188 -0.59 -6.65 19.57
C TYR A 188 -0.41 -6.98 21.06
N ASP A 189 0.70 -7.63 21.40
CA ASP A 189 1.13 -8.08 22.73
C ASP A 189 0.22 -9.15 23.39
N GLY A 190 -0.56 -9.89 22.60
CA GLY A 190 -1.60 -10.78 23.10
C GLY A 190 -1.16 -12.23 23.34
N ALA A 191 -1.80 -13.15 22.64
CA ALA A 191 -1.49 -14.58 22.72
C ALA A 191 -0.36 -14.94 21.75
N VAL A 192 -0.36 -14.36 20.55
CA VAL A 192 0.61 -14.73 19.50
C VAL A 192 2.05 -14.41 19.89
N HIS A 193 2.28 -13.27 20.55
CA HIS A 193 3.56 -12.81 21.12
C HIS A 193 4.27 -13.82 22.05
N ARG A 194 3.51 -14.76 22.63
CA ARG A 194 4.01 -15.69 23.66
C ARG A 194 4.18 -17.11 23.14
N THR A 195 4.12 -17.28 21.83
CA THR A 195 4.29 -18.57 21.16
C THR A 195 5.70 -18.73 20.60
N GLU A 196 6.10 -19.96 20.31
CA GLU A 196 7.33 -20.25 19.54
C GLU A 196 7.15 -20.03 18.02
N LEU A 197 6.06 -19.37 17.59
CA LEU A 197 5.67 -19.30 16.19
C LEU A 197 6.72 -18.61 15.31
N ALA A 198 7.36 -17.53 15.78
CA ALA A 198 8.39 -16.82 15.01
C ALA A 198 9.53 -17.77 14.58
N THR A 199 10.11 -18.52 15.52
CA THR A 199 11.17 -19.51 15.26
C THR A 199 10.70 -20.64 14.34
N ARG A 200 9.44 -21.08 14.50
CA ARG A 200 8.88 -22.17 13.69
C ARG A 200 8.60 -21.74 12.25
N LEU A 201 8.02 -20.56 12.01
CA LEU A 201 7.87 -19.96 10.68
C LEU A 201 9.22 -19.75 10.00
N GLY A 202 10.23 -19.30 10.76
CA GLY A 202 11.61 -19.18 10.29
C GLY A 202 12.24 -20.50 9.86
N SER A 203 11.74 -21.63 10.35
CA SER A 203 12.26 -22.99 10.11
C SER A 203 11.52 -23.75 9.01
N LEU A 204 10.51 -23.17 8.37
CA LEU A 204 9.80 -23.80 7.25
C LEU A 204 10.72 -23.99 6.04
N ALA A 205 10.66 -25.17 5.42
CA ALA A 205 11.49 -25.53 4.27
C ALA A 205 11.07 -24.79 2.98
N GLU A 206 9.75 -24.69 2.75
CA GLU A 206 9.16 -23.80 1.76
C GLU A 206 8.48 -22.66 2.53
N ARG A 207 8.92 -21.42 2.32
CA ARG A 207 8.38 -20.24 3.00
C ARG A 207 7.40 -19.50 2.09
N PRO A 208 6.17 -19.21 2.53
CA PRO A 208 5.31 -18.23 1.86
C PRO A 208 5.90 -16.82 2.03
N LEU A 209 5.30 -15.83 1.37
CA LEU A 209 5.52 -14.42 1.72
C LEU A 209 5.14 -14.21 3.20
N VAL A 210 6.03 -13.64 4.01
CA VAL A 210 5.75 -13.30 5.42
C VAL A 210 5.73 -11.78 5.60
N VAL A 211 4.57 -11.24 5.96
CA VAL A 211 4.37 -9.84 6.36
C VAL A 211 4.10 -9.79 7.86
N VAL A 212 4.73 -8.86 8.59
CA VAL A 212 4.51 -8.69 10.05
C VAL A 212 4.11 -7.26 10.36
N ASP A 213 2.97 -7.13 11.03
CA ASP A 213 2.49 -5.93 11.70
C ASP A 213 2.51 -6.20 13.20
N ALA A 214 3.30 -5.45 13.98
CA ALA A 214 3.54 -5.78 15.38
C ALA A 214 3.97 -4.56 16.20
N HIS A 215 3.54 -4.48 17.47
CA HIS A 215 4.03 -3.47 18.41
C HIS A 215 5.55 -3.60 18.68
N ASP A 216 6.08 -4.83 18.69
CA ASP A 216 7.53 -5.08 18.69
C ASP A 216 7.94 -6.04 17.55
N PRO A 217 8.26 -5.53 16.35
CA PRO A 217 8.70 -6.35 15.23
C PRO A 217 10.02 -7.11 15.47
N ARG A 218 10.81 -6.74 16.49
CA ARG A 218 12.08 -7.44 16.82
C ARG A 218 11.82 -8.86 17.31
N HIS A 219 10.67 -9.09 17.95
CA HIS A 219 10.22 -10.44 18.35
C HIS A 219 10.15 -11.39 17.14
N TRP A 220 9.83 -10.87 15.96
CA TRP A 220 9.58 -11.63 14.75
C TRP A 220 10.81 -11.83 13.86
N ALA A 221 11.98 -11.28 14.23
CA ALA A 221 13.24 -11.48 13.51
C ALA A 221 13.61 -12.97 13.23
N PRO A 222 13.35 -13.95 14.14
CA PRO A 222 13.55 -15.37 13.85
C PRO A 222 12.72 -15.89 12.67
N ALA A 223 11.55 -15.28 12.40
CA ALA A 223 10.70 -15.64 11.27
C ALA A 223 11.29 -15.20 9.92
N ARG A 224 12.26 -14.27 9.92
CA ARG A 224 12.90 -13.65 8.75
C ARG A 224 11.89 -13.00 7.78
N PRO A 225 11.04 -12.08 8.26
CA PRO A 225 9.93 -11.53 7.47
C PRO A 225 10.40 -10.91 6.16
N ASP A 226 9.61 -11.04 5.10
CA ASP A 226 9.88 -10.37 3.83
C ASP A 226 9.61 -8.85 3.97
N LEU A 227 8.55 -8.50 4.72
CA LEU A 227 8.12 -7.14 5.00
C LEU A 227 7.71 -6.99 6.47
N VAL A 228 8.07 -5.86 7.07
CA VAL A 228 7.52 -5.42 8.37
C VAL A 228 6.96 -3.99 8.23
N THR A 229 5.86 -3.69 8.92
CA THR A 229 5.07 -2.46 8.72
C THR A 229 4.96 -1.52 9.93
N PRO A 230 6.04 -1.27 10.71
CA PRO A 230 5.93 -0.49 11.94
C PRO A 230 5.40 0.92 11.68
N ASN A 231 4.54 1.42 12.56
CA ASN A 231 4.29 2.85 12.66
C ASN A 231 5.51 3.58 13.23
N CYS A 232 5.48 4.91 13.19
CA CYS A 232 6.58 5.73 13.67
C CYS A 232 6.95 5.47 15.14
N GLY A 233 5.98 5.22 16.03
CA GLY A 233 6.24 4.96 17.44
C GLY A 233 6.92 3.60 17.66
N GLU A 234 6.50 2.60 16.91
CA GLU A 234 7.13 1.27 16.87
C GLU A 234 8.54 1.34 16.28
N ALA A 235 8.74 2.11 15.21
CA ALA A 235 10.05 2.34 14.63
C ALA A 235 10.99 3.10 15.59
N GLU A 236 10.50 4.11 16.34
CA GLU A 236 11.24 4.76 17.42
C GLU A 236 11.61 3.74 18.53
N ALA A 237 10.69 2.84 18.90
CA ALA A 237 10.94 1.81 19.91
C ALA A 237 11.93 0.71 19.44
N VAL A 238 11.90 0.34 18.15
CA VAL A 238 12.87 -0.58 17.53
C VAL A 238 14.27 0.03 17.55
N LEU A 239 14.39 1.32 17.22
CA LEU A 239 15.67 2.03 17.13
C LEU A 239 16.24 2.48 18.48
N GLU A 240 15.37 2.67 19.49
CA GLU A 240 15.69 3.32 20.76
C GLU A 240 16.12 4.80 20.58
N ASP A 241 15.65 5.43 19.49
CA ASP A 241 15.90 6.84 19.14
C ASP A 241 14.64 7.47 18.52
N ARG A 242 14.58 8.80 18.43
CA ARG A 242 13.44 9.55 17.93
C ARG A 242 13.59 9.93 16.45
N LEU A 243 12.54 9.68 15.67
CA LEU A 243 12.50 10.00 14.23
C LEU A 243 12.22 11.50 13.99
N GLY A 244 11.66 12.22 14.96
CA GLY A 244 11.40 13.66 14.84
C GLY A 244 10.02 13.97 14.26
N ALA A 245 9.91 15.02 13.42
CA ALA A 245 8.62 15.50 12.91
C ALA A 245 8.68 15.87 11.41
N GLY A 246 7.61 15.59 10.66
CA GLY A 246 7.50 15.94 9.24
C GLY A 246 8.61 15.33 8.39
N LYS A 247 9.31 16.17 7.60
CA LYS A 247 10.35 15.73 6.67
C LYS A 247 11.52 15.01 7.38
N ASP A 248 11.86 15.43 8.59
CA ASP A 248 12.93 14.84 9.41
C ASP A 248 12.69 13.34 9.70
N ARG A 249 11.42 12.90 9.80
CA ARG A 249 11.06 11.49 10.06
C ARG A 249 11.55 10.57 8.96
N VAL A 250 11.37 10.97 7.70
CA VAL A 250 11.81 10.16 6.55
C VAL A 250 13.33 10.14 6.48
N ASP A 251 14.00 11.28 6.67
CA ASP A 251 15.46 11.33 6.66
C ASP A 251 16.05 10.52 7.84
N ALA A 252 15.38 10.45 8.98
CA ALA A 252 15.74 9.56 10.08
C ALA A 252 15.55 8.08 9.72
N VAL A 253 14.39 7.67 9.18
CA VAL A 253 14.15 6.29 8.70
C VAL A 253 15.19 5.87 7.67
N VAL A 254 15.56 6.76 6.74
CA VAL A 254 16.58 6.48 5.71
C VAL A 254 17.99 6.38 6.31
N ARG A 255 18.34 7.19 7.32
CA ARG A 255 19.63 7.05 8.04
C ARG A 255 19.72 5.71 8.80
N HIS A 256 18.61 5.25 9.37
CA HIS A 256 18.55 4.04 10.20
C HIS A 256 18.07 2.78 9.46
N HIS A 257 18.04 2.78 8.13
CA HIS A 257 17.53 1.63 7.36
C HIS A 257 18.24 0.31 7.71
N VAL A 258 19.57 0.33 7.91
CA VAL A 258 20.34 -0.86 8.31
C VAL A 258 19.92 -1.34 9.70
N ASP A 259 19.84 -0.44 10.69
CA ASP A 259 19.42 -0.76 12.06
C ASP A 259 18.00 -1.36 12.08
N LEU A 260 17.07 -0.80 11.29
CA LEU A 260 15.71 -1.31 11.15
C LEU A 260 15.70 -2.73 10.58
N LEU A 261 16.43 -2.99 9.49
CA LEU A 261 16.50 -4.31 8.86
C LEU A 261 17.16 -5.36 9.76
N GLU A 262 18.29 -5.03 10.39
CA GLU A 262 19.02 -5.94 11.28
C GLU A 262 18.21 -6.27 12.55
N ARG A 263 17.58 -5.28 13.19
CA ARG A 263 16.81 -5.50 14.43
C ARG A 263 15.48 -6.22 14.19
N THR A 264 14.86 -6.06 13.03
CA THR A 264 13.59 -6.74 12.68
C THR A 264 13.79 -8.05 11.90
N GLY A 265 15.00 -8.34 11.44
CA GLY A 265 15.31 -9.49 10.60
C GLY A 265 14.63 -9.46 9.23
N ALA A 266 14.15 -8.29 8.80
CA ALA A 266 13.30 -8.13 7.63
C ALA A 266 14.08 -8.01 6.32
N GLY A 267 13.48 -8.46 5.22
CA GLY A 267 13.98 -8.19 3.87
C GLY A 267 13.82 -6.72 3.48
N GLN A 268 12.67 -6.12 3.82
CA GLN A 268 12.34 -4.71 3.61
C GLN A 268 11.46 -4.18 4.77
N VAL A 269 11.52 -2.88 5.03
CA VAL A 269 10.75 -2.21 6.11
C VAL A 269 9.90 -1.10 5.50
N VAL A 270 8.60 -1.09 5.81
CA VAL A 270 7.69 0.01 5.45
C VAL A 270 7.30 0.75 6.72
N VAL A 271 7.93 1.89 6.99
CA VAL A 271 7.56 2.73 8.14
C VAL A 271 6.35 3.58 7.77
N THR A 272 5.24 3.44 8.51
CA THR A 272 4.07 4.30 8.37
C THR A 272 4.21 5.55 9.25
N LEU A 273 3.93 6.73 8.67
CA LEU A 273 4.25 8.04 9.25
C LEU A 273 3.00 8.92 9.40
N ASP A 274 1.88 8.30 9.75
CA ASP A 274 0.58 8.95 9.93
C ASP A 274 0.19 9.76 8.66
N LYS A 275 -0.12 11.05 8.83
CA LYS A 275 -0.40 12.02 7.76
C LYS A 275 0.77 12.28 6.79
N ASP A 276 1.99 11.84 7.08
CA ASP A 276 3.18 12.11 6.25
C ASP A 276 3.40 11.02 5.16
N GLY A 277 2.55 9.99 5.13
CA GLY A 277 2.61 8.84 4.20
C GLY A 277 3.42 7.67 4.75
N THR A 278 4.19 7.01 3.88
CA THR A 278 5.06 5.88 4.26
C THR A 278 6.45 5.99 3.64
N ALA A 279 7.45 5.35 4.27
CA ALA A 279 8.80 5.21 3.74
C ALA A 279 9.18 3.72 3.67
N LEU A 280 9.37 3.21 2.45
CA LEU A 280 9.89 1.86 2.18
C LEU A 280 11.42 1.92 2.09
N VAL A 281 12.10 1.16 2.94
CA VAL A 281 13.55 1.02 2.94
C VAL A 281 14.01 -0.43 2.78
N ASP A 282 15.16 -0.61 2.15
CA ASP A 282 15.91 -1.87 2.08
C ASP A 282 17.40 -1.62 2.30
N ALA A 283 18.25 -2.64 2.11
CA ALA A 283 19.69 -2.56 2.34
C ALA A 283 20.45 -1.52 1.46
N SER A 284 19.77 -0.88 0.50
CA SER A 284 20.29 0.23 -0.31
C SER A 284 19.84 1.62 0.16
N GLY A 285 18.95 1.70 1.16
CA GLY A 285 18.36 2.94 1.67
C GLY A 285 16.90 3.10 1.25
N LEU A 286 16.50 4.32 0.85
CA LEU A 286 15.13 4.63 0.44
C LEU A 286 14.79 4.00 -0.92
N VAL A 287 13.81 3.10 -0.93
CA VAL A 287 13.31 2.43 -2.16
C VAL A 287 12.11 3.19 -2.72
N HIS A 288 11.14 3.54 -1.86
CA HIS A 288 9.91 4.22 -2.26
C HIS A 288 9.36 5.08 -1.13
N ARG A 289 8.56 6.08 -1.48
CA ARG A 289 7.84 6.94 -0.55
C ARG A 289 6.42 7.17 -1.06
N THR A 290 5.45 7.09 -0.16
CA THR A 290 4.09 7.58 -0.37
C THR A 290 3.85 8.86 0.43
N TRP A 291 2.73 9.51 0.15
CA TRP A 291 2.22 10.65 0.89
C TRP A 291 0.74 10.35 1.20
N ALA A 292 0.28 10.67 2.41
CA ALA A 292 -1.11 10.45 2.79
C ALA A 292 -1.93 11.72 2.55
N ASN A 293 -3.20 11.56 2.18
CA ASN A 293 -4.15 12.67 2.22
C ASN A 293 -4.59 12.93 3.68
N PRO A 294 -4.31 14.11 4.29
CA PRO A 294 -4.53 14.30 5.73
C PRO A 294 -6.02 14.35 6.12
N ALA A 295 -6.52 13.26 6.69
CA ALA A 295 -7.83 13.20 7.34
C ALA A 295 -7.76 13.57 8.83
N THR A 296 -8.90 13.87 9.46
CA THR A 296 -8.94 14.15 10.91
C THR A 296 -8.75 12.89 11.74
N GLU A 297 -7.88 12.93 12.77
CA GLU A 297 -7.48 11.78 13.62
C GLU A 297 -8.65 10.93 14.17
N LYS A 298 -9.84 11.53 14.35
CA LYS A 298 -11.04 10.85 14.84
C LYS A 298 -11.53 9.69 13.94
N GLN A 299 -10.98 9.54 12.74
CA GLN A 299 -11.43 8.60 11.70
C GLN A 299 -10.36 7.60 11.25
N ALA A 300 -9.13 7.66 11.78
CA ALA A 300 -8.00 6.84 11.30
C ALA A 300 -7.93 5.39 11.85
N SER A 301 -8.94 4.94 12.61
CA SER A 301 -8.93 3.63 13.29
C SER A 301 -9.03 2.46 12.29
N GLY A 302 -8.00 1.61 12.23
CA GLY A 302 -7.93 0.46 11.31
C GLY A 302 -7.33 0.75 9.93
N ALA A 303 -6.77 1.96 9.72
CA ALA A 303 -6.07 2.30 8.49
C ALA A 303 -4.76 1.48 8.31
N GLY A 304 -4.05 1.17 9.40
CA GLY A 304 -2.88 0.27 9.39
C GLY A 304 -3.24 -1.13 8.93
N ASP A 305 -4.21 -1.77 9.58
CA ASP A 305 -4.76 -3.10 9.22
C ASP A 305 -5.16 -3.17 7.74
N THR A 306 -5.79 -2.11 7.22
CA THR A 306 -6.20 -1.97 5.82
C THR A 306 -5.00 -1.84 4.87
N PHE A 307 -4.00 -1.05 5.26
CA PHE A 307 -2.73 -0.90 4.53
C PHE A 307 -2.00 -2.25 4.44
N VAL A 308 -1.85 -2.96 5.57
CA VAL A 308 -1.19 -4.28 5.65
C VAL A 308 -1.94 -5.33 4.82
N ALA A 309 -3.28 -5.32 4.84
CA ALA A 309 -4.11 -6.18 4.01
C ALA A 309 -3.85 -5.96 2.51
N ALA A 310 -3.93 -4.71 2.04
CA ALA A 310 -3.73 -4.36 0.64
C ALA A 310 -2.28 -4.59 0.16
N LEU A 311 -1.28 -4.25 1.00
CA LEU A 311 0.14 -4.54 0.76
C LEU A 311 0.35 -6.06 0.58
N THR A 312 -0.21 -6.86 1.48
CA THR A 312 -0.09 -8.33 1.42
C THR A 312 -0.76 -8.88 0.17
N LEU A 313 -1.99 -8.46 -0.16
CA LEU A 313 -2.71 -8.92 -1.34
C LEU A 313 -1.90 -8.66 -2.63
N ALA A 314 -1.41 -7.44 -2.80
CA ALA A 314 -0.58 -7.07 -3.95
C ALA A 314 0.72 -7.87 -4.02
N ARG A 315 1.42 -8.03 -2.89
CA ARG A 315 2.67 -8.80 -2.82
C ARG A 315 2.46 -10.29 -3.04
N ALA A 316 1.38 -10.86 -2.51
CA ALA A 316 0.97 -12.25 -2.74
C ALA A 316 0.64 -12.52 -4.22
N ALA A 317 0.25 -11.49 -4.98
CA ALA A 317 0.03 -11.51 -6.42
C ALA A 317 1.27 -11.14 -7.28
N ASP A 318 2.47 -11.14 -6.69
CA ASP A 318 3.76 -10.83 -7.33
C ASP A 318 3.96 -9.36 -7.78
N LEU A 319 3.17 -8.38 -7.29
CA LEU A 319 3.40 -6.97 -7.64
C LEU A 319 4.74 -6.47 -7.07
N PRO A 320 5.47 -5.59 -7.79
CA PRO A 320 6.63 -4.88 -7.25
C PRO A 320 6.27 -4.12 -5.97
N VAL A 321 7.16 -4.15 -4.97
CA VAL A 321 6.87 -3.59 -3.63
C VAL A 321 6.46 -2.11 -3.65
N PRO A 322 7.06 -1.21 -4.45
CA PRO A 322 6.59 0.16 -4.58
C PRO A 322 5.11 0.25 -4.99
N ALA A 323 4.68 -0.49 -6.01
CA ALA A 323 3.29 -0.50 -6.48
C ALA A 323 2.33 -1.13 -5.46
N ALA A 324 2.79 -2.13 -4.70
CA ALA A 324 2.03 -2.71 -3.60
C ALA A 324 1.85 -1.72 -2.42
N VAL A 325 2.86 -0.89 -2.15
CA VAL A 325 2.82 0.19 -1.15
C VAL A 325 1.93 1.35 -1.61
N ASP A 326 1.96 1.72 -2.90
CA ASP A 326 1.04 2.71 -3.46
C ASP A 326 -0.42 2.23 -3.38
N LEU A 327 -0.70 0.96 -3.69
CA LEU A 327 -2.04 0.36 -3.55
C LEU A 327 -2.49 0.34 -2.08
N ALA A 328 -1.57 0.04 -1.16
CA ALA A 328 -1.83 0.03 0.27
C ALA A 328 -2.15 1.44 0.82
N GLN A 329 -1.45 2.48 0.34
CA GLN A 329 -1.79 3.87 0.64
C GLN A 329 -3.19 4.21 0.13
N ALA A 330 -3.52 3.88 -1.13
CA ALA A 330 -4.85 4.12 -1.70
C ALA A 330 -5.97 3.40 -0.91
N ALA A 331 -5.71 2.18 -0.41
CA ALA A 331 -6.66 1.46 0.43
C ALA A 331 -6.82 2.10 1.83
N ALA A 332 -5.75 2.64 2.42
CA ALA A 332 -5.80 3.39 3.67
C ALA A 332 -6.59 4.71 3.49
N ASP A 333 -6.34 5.45 2.41
CA ASP A 333 -7.01 6.71 2.08
C ASP A 333 -8.55 6.55 1.92
N VAL A 334 -9.01 5.38 1.48
CA VAL A 334 -10.45 5.02 1.45
C VAL A 334 -11.08 4.91 2.84
N VAL A 335 -10.35 4.40 3.84
CA VAL A 335 -10.91 4.12 5.18
C VAL A 335 -10.73 5.24 6.19
N VAL A 336 -9.68 6.08 6.07
CA VAL A 336 -9.44 7.22 7.00
C VAL A 336 -10.54 8.30 6.97
N HIS A 337 -11.46 8.23 6.01
CA HIS A 337 -12.64 9.10 5.89
C HIS A 337 -13.92 8.48 6.46
N ARG A 338 -13.88 7.23 6.92
CA ARG A 338 -15.03 6.45 7.45
C ARG A 338 -15.03 6.49 8.98
N LEU A 339 -16.16 6.17 9.61
CA LEU A 339 -16.27 6.16 11.08
C LEU A 339 -16.09 4.74 11.63
N GLY A 340 -15.18 4.59 12.59
CA GLY A 340 -14.87 3.31 13.22
C GLY A 340 -14.07 2.37 12.31
N THR A 341 -13.85 1.14 12.79
CA THR A 341 -13.07 0.09 12.12
C THR A 341 -13.76 -0.32 10.81
N SER A 342 -13.36 0.33 9.73
CA SER A 342 -14.00 0.28 8.41
C SER A 342 -13.20 -0.57 7.44
N LEU A 343 -13.87 -1.21 6.48
CA LEU A 343 -13.23 -2.01 5.44
C LEU A 343 -13.04 -1.21 4.15
N CYS A 344 -11.99 -1.53 3.41
CA CYS A 344 -11.83 -1.21 2.00
C CYS A 344 -12.20 -2.43 1.16
N SER A 345 -13.27 -2.33 0.36
CA SER A 345 -13.62 -3.40 -0.59
C SER A 345 -12.93 -3.22 -1.94
N THR A 346 -12.80 -4.28 -2.76
CA THR A 346 -12.31 -4.15 -4.14
C THR A 346 -13.05 -3.04 -4.90
N GLY A 347 -14.38 -2.96 -4.75
CA GLY A 347 -15.20 -1.95 -5.42
C GLY A 347 -15.03 -0.53 -4.88
N ASP A 348 -14.63 -0.37 -3.61
CA ASP A 348 -14.25 0.94 -3.07
C ASP A 348 -12.92 1.41 -3.65
N LEU A 349 -11.94 0.49 -3.74
CA LEU A 349 -10.61 0.81 -4.27
C LEU A 349 -10.65 1.10 -5.77
N VAL A 350 -11.45 0.35 -6.55
CA VAL A 350 -11.74 0.68 -7.96
C VAL A 350 -12.31 2.09 -8.08
N ARG A 351 -13.32 2.43 -7.28
CA ARG A 351 -13.96 3.75 -7.33
C ARG A 351 -12.97 4.86 -6.99
N HIS A 352 -12.21 4.70 -5.92
CA HIS A 352 -11.20 5.68 -5.51
C HIS A 352 -10.14 5.89 -6.61
N LEU A 353 -9.64 4.82 -7.21
CA LEU A 353 -8.69 4.90 -8.33
C LEU A 353 -9.34 5.48 -9.60
N SER A 354 -10.64 5.27 -9.85
CA SER A 354 -11.39 5.86 -10.98
C SER A 354 -11.66 7.36 -10.79
N ASP A 355 -12.06 7.78 -9.59
CA ASP A 355 -12.28 9.19 -9.25
C ASP A 355 -10.96 9.98 -9.39
N VAL A 356 -9.84 9.30 -9.10
CA VAL A 356 -8.47 9.78 -9.35
C VAL A 356 -8.09 9.68 -10.85
N HIS A 357 -8.63 8.72 -11.60
CA HIS A 357 -8.37 8.61 -13.04
C HIS A 357 -8.98 9.77 -13.85
N ASP A 358 -10.16 10.25 -13.43
CA ASP A 358 -10.84 11.41 -14.00
C ASP A 358 -10.31 12.77 -13.44
N ALA A 359 -9.24 12.79 -12.63
CA ALA A 359 -8.77 13.95 -11.86
C ALA A 359 -8.04 15.06 -12.67
N LEU A 360 -8.41 15.29 -13.92
CA LEU A 360 -7.98 16.46 -14.68
C LEU A 360 -8.65 17.72 -14.12
N VAL A 361 -7.94 18.46 -13.29
CA VAL A 361 -8.41 19.71 -12.70
C VAL A 361 -8.37 20.82 -13.76
N PRO A 362 -9.51 21.44 -14.11
CA PRO A 362 -9.55 22.61 -14.98
C PRO A 362 -8.70 23.76 -14.43
N THR A 363 -8.05 24.53 -15.30
CA THR A 363 -7.09 25.57 -14.88
C THR A 363 -7.71 26.62 -13.95
N ASP A 364 -8.96 27.00 -14.19
CA ASP A 364 -9.69 27.97 -13.37
C ASP A 364 -10.01 27.44 -11.96
N GLU A 365 -10.37 26.16 -11.83
CA GLU A 365 -10.53 25.50 -10.54
C GLU A 365 -9.18 25.33 -9.83
N LEU A 366 -8.14 24.91 -10.55
CA LEU A 366 -6.79 24.78 -10.01
C LEU A 366 -6.28 26.12 -9.46
N LEU A 367 -6.53 27.23 -10.15
CA LEU A 367 -6.18 28.57 -9.68
C LEU A 367 -6.91 28.96 -8.39
N ALA A 368 -8.14 28.47 -8.16
CA ALA A 368 -8.83 28.65 -6.89
C ALA A 368 -8.14 27.86 -5.77
N ARG A 369 -7.89 26.56 -5.98
CA ARG A 369 -7.20 25.68 -5.01
C ARG A 369 -5.79 26.19 -4.66
N VAL A 370 -5.03 26.68 -5.64
CA VAL A 370 -3.69 27.27 -5.43
C VAL A 370 -3.74 28.54 -4.57
N ARG A 371 -4.79 29.37 -4.69
CA ARG A 371 -4.98 30.54 -3.80
C ARG A 371 -5.26 30.12 -2.36
N GLU A 372 -6.02 29.05 -2.16
CA GLU A 372 -6.30 28.49 -0.83
C GLU A 372 -5.02 27.95 -0.17
N HIS A 373 -4.22 27.16 -0.90
CA HIS A 373 -2.91 26.68 -0.42
C HIS A 373 -1.95 27.83 -0.09
N ARG A 374 -1.88 28.87 -0.93
CA ARG A 374 -1.11 30.08 -0.62
C ARG A 374 -1.59 30.80 0.63
N ALA A 375 -2.91 30.90 0.83
CA ALA A 375 -3.49 31.49 2.04
C ALA A 375 -3.17 30.65 3.30
N ALA A 376 -3.00 29.33 3.15
CA ALA A 376 -2.49 28.43 4.18
C ALA A 376 -0.95 28.47 4.35
N GLY A 377 -0.23 29.25 3.55
CA GLY A 377 1.23 29.37 3.60
C GLY A 377 2.00 28.20 2.98
N GLN A 378 1.34 27.35 2.20
CA GLN A 378 1.93 26.17 1.58
C GLN A 378 2.69 26.53 0.28
N ARG A 379 3.84 25.89 0.07
CA ARG A 379 4.68 26.11 -1.11
C ARG A 379 4.22 25.27 -2.30
N ILE A 380 4.03 25.94 -3.44
CA ILE A 380 3.55 25.35 -4.69
C ILE A 380 4.74 24.94 -5.58
N ILE A 381 4.78 23.66 -5.95
CA ILE A 381 5.70 23.11 -6.94
C ILE A 381 4.92 22.86 -8.24
N LEU A 382 5.49 23.23 -9.38
CA LEU A 382 5.00 22.86 -10.70
C LEU A 382 6.05 22.04 -11.44
N THR A 383 5.63 20.97 -12.10
CA THR A 383 6.39 20.29 -13.15
C THR A 383 5.50 20.10 -14.38
N ASN A 384 6.10 19.94 -15.56
CA ASN A 384 5.34 19.61 -16.76
C ASN A 384 6.06 18.64 -17.70
N GLY A 385 5.27 17.92 -18.49
CA GLY A 385 5.78 17.04 -19.53
C GLY A 385 4.71 16.21 -20.22
N CYS A 386 5.13 15.33 -21.12
CA CYS A 386 4.21 14.48 -21.86
C CYS A 386 3.77 13.23 -21.08
N PHE A 387 4.61 12.71 -20.17
CA PHE A 387 4.34 11.50 -19.36
C PHE A 387 3.72 10.33 -20.15
N ASP A 388 4.22 10.11 -21.36
CA ASP A 388 3.56 9.29 -22.38
C ASP A 388 3.58 7.78 -22.06
N VAL A 389 4.76 7.26 -21.70
CA VAL A 389 4.87 5.99 -20.97
C VAL A 389 5.72 6.26 -19.75
N LEU A 390 5.10 6.11 -18.59
CA LEU A 390 5.71 6.25 -17.28
C LEU A 390 6.64 5.07 -17.00
N HIS A 391 7.48 5.23 -15.98
CA HIS A 391 8.44 4.24 -15.49
C HIS A 391 9.02 4.74 -14.17
N ARG A 392 9.78 3.88 -13.46
CA ARG A 392 10.43 4.20 -12.16
C ARG A 392 11.22 5.52 -12.10
N GLY A 393 11.69 6.02 -13.25
CA GLY A 393 12.40 7.31 -13.33
C GLY A 393 11.46 8.50 -13.13
N HIS A 394 10.24 8.43 -13.66
CA HIS A 394 9.22 9.45 -13.44
C HIS A 394 8.68 9.42 -12.01
N THR A 395 8.41 8.25 -11.43
CA THR A 395 7.93 8.16 -10.04
C THR A 395 8.99 8.66 -9.05
N ALA A 396 10.26 8.27 -9.22
CA ALA A 396 11.36 8.81 -8.44
C ALA A 396 11.55 10.34 -8.62
N TYR A 397 11.38 10.84 -9.85
CA TYR A 397 11.45 12.28 -10.15
C TYR A 397 10.32 13.07 -9.46
N LEU A 398 9.07 12.62 -9.57
CA LEU A 398 7.91 13.28 -8.96
C LEU A 398 7.99 13.25 -7.43
N ASN A 399 8.41 12.12 -6.85
CA ASN A 399 8.67 12.02 -5.41
C ASN A 399 9.75 13.03 -4.94
N LYS A 400 10.84 13.19 -5.69
CA LYS A 400 11.87 14.22 -5.41
C LYS A 400 11.35 15.64 -5.62
N ALA A 401 10.47 15.88 -6.60
CA ALA A 401 9.88 17.19 -6.83
C ALA A 401 8.94 17.62 -5.68
N LYS A 402 8.07 16.72 -5.21
CA LYS A 402 7.17 16.94 -4.05
C LYS A 402 7.92 17.30 -2.78
N GLN A 403 9.13 16.75 -2.56
CA GLN A 403 9.97 17.08 -1.40
C GLN A 403 10.38 18.57 -1.32
N LEU A 404 10.38 19.31 -2.42
CA LEU A 404 10.86 20.71 -2.48
C LEU A 404 9.87 21.74 -1.89
N GLY A 405 8.61 21.36 -1.69
CA GLY A 405 7.55 22.19 -1.11
C GLY A 405 6.45 21.33 -0.49
N ASP A 406 5.19 21.72 -0.71
CA ASP A 406 4.02 21.13 -0.05
C ASP A 406 2.94 20.66 -1.05
N VAL A 407 2.78 21.31 -2.21
CA VAL A 407 1.76 20.98 -3.23
C VAL A 407 2.41 20.83 -4.61
N LEU A 408 2.48 19.62 -5.16
CA LEU A 408 2.99 19.31 -6.49
C LEU A 408 1.85 19.27 -7.53
N ILE A 409 1.92 20.21 -8.47
CA ILE A 409 1.08 20.26 -9.66
C ILE A 409 1.85 19.63 -10.83
N VAL A 410 1.22 18.69 -11.54
CA VAL A 410 1.74 18.14 -12.79
C VAL A 410 0.92 18.65 -13.96
N ALA A 411 1.53 19.51 -14.78
CA ALA A 411 0.94 19.97 -16.03
C ALA A 411 1.29 19.01 -17.18
N VAL A 412 0.27 18.43 -17.80
CA VAL A 412 0.39 17.40 -18.82
C VAL A 412 0.15 18.00 -20.20
N ASN A 413 1.06 17.74 -21.15
CA ASN A 413 0.81 18.08 -22.55
C ASN A 413 -0.43 17.34 -23.06
N ASP A 414 -1.38 18.04 -23.68
CA ASP A 414 -2.49 17.41 -24.40
C ASP A 414 -2.01 16.56 -25.61
N ASP A 415 -2.91 15.75 -26.17
CA ASP A 415 -2.53 14.81 -27.24
C ASP A 415 -2.01 15.55 -28.48
N ASP A 416 -2.58 16.71 -28.83
CA ASP A 416 -2.16 17.49 -30.00
C ASP A 416 -0.80 18.16 -29.81
N SER A 417 -0.47 18.68 -28.63
CA SER A 417 0.88 19.20 -28.34
C SER A 417 1.91 18.07 -28.30
N VAL A 418 1.58 16.88 -27.78
CA VAL A 418 2.48 15.72 -27.89
C VAL A 418 2.69 15.30 -29.35
N ARG A 419 1.64 15.29 -30.20
CA ARG A 419 1.77 15.02 -31.65
C ARG A 419 2.71 16.02 -32.33
N ARG A 420 2.60 17.32 -32.01
CA ARG A 420 3.50 18.37 -32.55
C ARG A 420 4.94 18.20 -32.07
N LEU A 421 5.14 17.89 -30.78
CA LEU A 421 6.47 17.78 -30.16
C LEU A 421 7.21 16.49 -30.51
N LYS A 422 6.51 15.37 -30.70
CA LYS A 422 7.11 14.02 -30.83
C LYS A 422 6.74 13.27 -32.10
N GLY A 423 5.90 13.83 -32.96
CA GLY A 423 5.43 13.24 -34.21
C GLY A 423 4.08 12.51 -34.10
N PRO A 424 3.47 12.15 -35.24
CA PRO A 424 2.07 11.72 -35.33
C PRO A 424 1.76 10.39 -34.62
N ASP A 425 2.78 9.56 -34.41
CA ASP A 425 2.75 8.28 -33.68
C ASP A 425 2.62 8.43 -32.15
N ARG A 426 2.61 9.67 -31.64
CA ARG A 426 2.60 9.99 -30.20
C ARG A 426 1.47 10.96 -29.87
N PRO A 427 0.86 10.91 -28.68
CA PRO A 427 1.17 9.98 -27.60
C PRO A 427 0.67 8.56 -27.89
N VAL A 428 1.20 7.57 -27.16
CA VAL A 428 0.72 6.19 -27.14
C VAL A 428 -0.51 6.08 -26.26
N ASN A 429 -0.50 6.75 -25.11
CA ASN A 429 -1.61 6.79 -24.15
C ASN A 429 -2.34 8.15 -24.27
N PRO A 430 -3.68 8.19 -24.35
CA PRO A 430 -4.43 9.44 -24.45
C PRO A 430 -4.28 10.29 -23.18
N LEU A 431 -4.65 11.57 -23.27
CA LEU A 431 -4.52 12.53 -22.17
C LEU A 431 -5.22 12.06 -20.88
N SER A 432 -6.40 11.46 -20.96
CA SER A 432 -7.13 10.88 -19.82
C SER A 432 -6.26 9.90 -19.04
N ASP A 433 -5.65 8.95 -19.75
CA ASP A 433 -4.95 7.83 -19.13
C ASP A 433 -3.62 8.28 -18.53
N ARG A 434 -2.93 9.20 -19.22
CA ARG A 434 -1.69 9.82 -18.71
C ARG A 434 -1.98 10.66 -17.47
N ALA A 435 -3.10 11.39 -17.45
CA ALA A 435 -3.47 12.20 -16.30
C ALA A 435 -3.90 11.35 -15.11
N GLY A 436 -4.72 10.32 -15.34
CA GLY A 436 -5.22 9.43 -14.29
C GLY A 436 -4.11 8.65 -13.59
N VAL A 437 -3.15 8.09 -14.34
CA VAL A 437 -1.99 7.44 -13.74
C VAL A 437 -1.15 8.45 -12.94
N LEU A 438 -0.94 9.68 -13.44
CA LEU A 438 -0.21 10.71 -12.68
C LEU A 438 -0.91 11.10 -11.38
N ALA A 439 -2.24 11.24 -11.38
CA ALA A 439 -3.01 11.57 -10.20
C ALA A 439 -3.04 10.40 -9.18
N SER A 440 -2.91 9.15 -9.64
CA SER A 440 -2.78 7.98 -8.77
C SER A 440 -1.47 7.91 -7.98
N LEU A 441 -0.46 8.70 -8.39
CA LEU A 441 0.80 8.80 -7.66
C LEU A 441 0.60 9.73 -6.46
N SER A 442 0.67 9.19 -5.24
CA SER A 442 0.54 9.95 -3.99
C SER A 442 1.43 11.21 -3.89
N SER A 443 2.53 11.29 -4.64
CA SER A 443 3.37 12.49 -4.73
C SER A 443 2.74 13.69 -5.47
N VAL A 444 1.64 13.49 -6.20
CA VAL A 444 0.99 14.47 -7.07
C VAL A 444 -0.35 14.88 -6.47
N ASP A 445 -0.52 16.17 -6.16
CA ASP A 445 -1.77 16.67 -5.58
C ASP A 445 -2.78 17.02 -6.67
N TYR A 446 -2.31 17.62 -7.77
CA TYR A 446 -3.16 18.03 -8.88
C TYR A 446 -2.53 17.71 -10.24
N VAL A 447 -3.36 17.19 -11.14
CA VAL A 447 -3.02 17.08 -12.57
C VAL A 447 -3.88 18.06 -13.35
N THR A 448 -3.24 18.81 -14.24
CA THR A 448 -3.93 19.68 -15.20
C THR A 448 -3.33 19.51 -16.59
N SER A 449 -3.99 20.01 -17.63
CA SER A 449 -3.51 19.90 -19.00
C SER A 449 -3.25 21.25 -19.64
N PHE A 450 -2.30 21.29 -20.58
CA PHE A 450 -2.05 22.47 -21.41
C PHE A 450 -1.81 22.06 -22.87
N SER A 451 -2.28 22.90 -23.79
CA SER A 451 -2.26 22.67 -25.24
C SER A 451 -1.20 23.49 -25.98
N THR A 452 -0.55 24.43 -25.30
CA THR A 452 0.51 25.29 -25.84
C THR A 452 1.86 24.56 -25.93
N ASP A 453 2.71 24.97 -26.89
CA ASP A 453 4.01 24.32 -27.10
C ASP A 453 4.99 24.50 -25.91
N THR A 454 4.76 25.52 -25.08
CA THR A 454 5.42 25.73 -23.78
C THR A 454 4.37 25.87 -22.67
N PRO A 455 4.69 25.53 -21.41
CA PRO A 455 3.81 25.74 -20.26
C PRO A 455 3.75 27.20 -19.80
N ILE A 456 4.43 28.14 -20.48
CA ILE A 456 4.62 29.53 -20.02
C ILE A 456 3.31 30.24 -19.63
N PRO A 457 2.20 30.17 -20.39
CA PRO A 457 0.95 30.82 -19.98
C PRO A 457 0.42 30.28 -18.64
N LEU A 458 0.47 28.96 -18.45
CA LEU A 458 0.09 28.31 -17.21
C LEU A 458 1.03 28.66 -16.05
N ILE A 459 2.33 28.84 -16.31
CA ILE A 459 3.30 29.32 -15.31
C ILE A 459 2.97 30.75 -14.87
N SER A 460 2.62 31.65 -15.79
CA SER A 460 2.24 33.03 -15.47
C SER A 460 0.92 33.15 -14.72
N GLU A 461 0.01 32.19 -14.87
CA GLU A 461 -1.24 32.14 -14.11
C GLU A 461 -1.06 31.47 -12.74
N LEU A 462 -0.31 30.36 -12.67
CA LEU A 462 -0.07 29.62 -11.42
C LEU A 462 0.96 30.31 -10.51
N GLU A 463 1.95 31.02 -11.06
CA GLU A 463 3.06 31.68 -10.34
C GLU A 463 3.85 30.75 -9.36
N PRO A 464 4.25 29.52 -9.76
CA PRO A 464 4.75 28.52 -8.82
C PRO A 464 6.02 28.96 -8.07
N ASP A 465 6.09 28.69 -6.76
CA ASP A 465 7.28 28.98 -5.94
C ASP A 465 8.51 28.20 -6.43
N ILE A 466 8.29 26.97 -6.94
CA ILE A 466 9.33 26.14 -7.53
C ILE A 466 8.83 25.51 -8.83
N TYR A 467 9.55 25.72 -9.93
CA TYR A 467 9.35 24.99 -11.18
C TYR A 467 10.44 23.93 -11.33
N VAL A 468 10.03 22.67 -11.48
CA VAL A 468 10.92 21.51 -11.49
C VAL A 468 11.00 20.92 -12.89
N LYS A 469 12.22 20.58 -13.33
CA LYS A 469 12.45 19.88 -14.59
C LYS A 469 13.42 18.71 -14.41
N GLY A 470 13.09 17.57 -15.02
CA GLY A 470 13.96 16.39 -15.06
C GLY A 470 14.63 16.24 -16.42
N GLY A 471 15.89 15.81 -16.44
CA GLY A 471 16.69 15.61 -17.66
C GLY A 471 17.95 16.47 -17.71
N ASP A 472 18.72 16.34 -18.78
CA ASP A 472 20.02 17.01 -18.99
C ASP A 472 19.87 18.49 -19.43
N TYR A 473 19.03 19.25 -18.71
CA TYR A 473 18.79 20.67 -18.94
C TYR A 473 19.61 21.51 -17.95
N THR A 474 19.98 22.73 -18.30
CA THR A 474 20.36 23.76 -17.31
C THR A 474 19.25 24.81 -17.23
N PRO A 475 19.13 25.60 -16.14
CA PRO A 475 18.11 26.65 -16.04
C PRO A 475 18.16 27.65 -17.21
N GLU A 476 19.35 27.93 -17.75
CA GLU A 476 19.58 28.84 -18.88
C GLU A 476 19.10 28.26 -20.23
N MET A 477 18.82 26.96 -20.30
CA MET A 477 18.28 26.29 -21.49
C MET A 477 16.74 26.31 -21.54
N LEU A 478 16.07 26.74 -20.47
CA LEU A 478 14.61 26.74 -20.35
C LEU A 478 14.06 28.16 -20.54
N ALA A 479 13.19 28.34 -21.54
CA ALA A 479 12.53 29.61 -21.81
C ALA A 479 11.57 30.02 -20.67
N GLU A 480 11.12 29.04 -19.89
CA GLU A 480 10.30 29.17 -18.71
C GLU A 480 11.00 29.90 -17.55
N THR A 481 12.33 29.80 -17.45
CA THR A 481 13.10 30.29 -16.28
C THR A 481 12.90 31.77 -16.04
N ALA A 482 12.99 32.59 -17.09
CA ALA A 482 12.80 34.04 -16.99
C ALA A 482 11.40 34.43 -16.50
N VAL A 483 10.39 33.59 -16.73
CA VAL A 483 9.01 33.82 -16.28
C VAL A 483 8.87 33.41 -14.81
N VAL A 484 9.33 32.21 -14.46
CA VAL A 484 9.32 31.71 -13.07
C VAL A 484 10.02 32.70 -12.12
N GLU A 485 11.21 33.17 -12.50
CA GLU A 485 11.99 34.13 -11.70
C GLU A 485 11.32 35.52 -11.64
N ALA A 486 10.64 35.96 -12.69
CA ALA A 486 9.91 37.23 -12.69
C ALA A 486 8.71 37.25 -11.72
N HIS A 487 8.10 36.09 -11.46
CA HIS A 487 7.08 35.91 -10.42
C HIS A 487 7.68 35.54 -9.04
N GLY A 488 9.02 35.55 -8.90
CA GLY A 488 9.71 35.28 -7.63
C GLY A 488 9.94 33.80 -7.30
N GLY A 489 9.58 32.89 -8.20
CA GLY A 489 9.80 31.45 -8.07
C GLY A 489 11.25 31.03 -8.39
N GLN A 490 11.56 29.75 -8.17
CA GLN A 490 12.87 29.16 -8.42
C GLN A 490 12.80 27.99 -9.40
N VAL A 491 13.73 27.92 -10.36
CA VAL A 491 13.89 26.73 -11.21
C VAL A 491 14.81 25.71 -10.56
N ARG A 492 14.38 24.44 -10.55
CA ARG A 492 15.17 23.31 -10.03
C ARG A 492 15.25 22.21 -11.09
N ILE A 493 16.45 22.00 -11.62
CA ILE A 493 16.75 20.81 -12.41
C ILE A 493 17.06 19.66 -11.46
N MET A 494 16.53 18.47 -11.75
CA MET A 494 16.83 17.25 -10.99
C MET A 494 17.55 16.23 -11.87
N ASP A 495 18.63 15.65 -11.33
CA ASP A 495 19.41 14.61 -11.99
C ASP A 495 18.51 13.45 -12.44
N TYR A 496 18.56 13.14 -13.73
CA TYR A 496 17.75 12.09 -14.32
C TYR A 496 18.30 10.73 -13.90
N VAL A 497 17.54 9.97 -13.12
CA VAL A 497 17.90 8.59 -12.73
C VAL A 497 17.72 7.67 -13.94
N SER A 498 18.74 7.65 -14.80
CA SER A 498 18.70 6.95 -16.07
C SER A 498 18.94 5.46 -15.90
N ASP A 499 18.14 4.67 -16.61
CA ASP A 499 18.49 3.33 -17.07
C ASP A 499 17.68 3.02 -18.34
N HIS A 500 16.42 3.48 -18.38
CA HIS A 500 15.53 3.37 -19.55
C HIS A 500 14.82 4.71 -19.81
N SER A 501 14.96 5.28 -21.00
CA SER A 501 14.14 6.41 -21.45
C SER A 501 12.87 5.89 -22.16
N THR A 502 11.77 6.64 -22.08
CA THR A 502 10.50 6.35 -22.77
C THR A 502 10.69 6.06 -24.26
N THR A 503 11.61 6.78 -24.92
CA THR A 503 11.98 6.56 -26.33
C THR A 503 12.68 5.21 -26.51
N ALA A 504 13.66 4.88 -25.67
CA ALA A 504 14.40 3.62 -25.74
C ALA A 504 13.52 2.39 -25.45
N VAL A 505 12.54 2.50 -24.54
CA VAL A 505 11.58 1.41 -24.26
C VAL A 505 10.70 1.12 -25.48
N VAL A 506 10.11 2.15 -26.09
CA VAL A 506 9.24 1.98 -27.26
C VAL A 506 10.03 1.60 -28.52
N GLU A 507 11.25 2.12 -28.71
CA GLU A 507 12.19 1.65 -29.72
C GLU A 507 12.48 0.15 -29.55
N ARG A 508 12.74 -0.32 -28.32
CA ARG A 508 12.99 -1.74 -28.03
C ARG A 508 11.77 -2.61 -28.34
N MET A 509 10.55 -2.13 -28.05
CA MET A 509 9.30 -2.80 -28.46
C MET A 509 9.16 -2.84 -29.99
N ARG A 510 9.29 -1.70 -30.69
CA ARG A 510 9.20 -1.61 -32.15
C ARG A 510 10.23 -2.50 -32.85
N ARG A 511 11.48 -2.53 -32.38
CA ARG A 511 12.54 -3.42 -32.89
C ARG A 511 12.20 -4.90 -32.66
N ARG A 512 11.62 -5.27 -31.51
CA ARG A 512 11.20 -6.66 -31.22
C ARG A 512 10.05 -7.11 -32.12
N THR A 513 9.09 -6.22 -32.41
CA THR A 513 8.00 -6.50 -33.38
C THR A 513 8.53 -6.60 -34.81
N ALA A 514 9.47 -5.74 -35.21
CA ALA A 514 10.11 -5.81 -36.54
C ALA A 514 10.94 -7.08 -36.74
N LEU A 515 11.67 -7.54 -35.71
CA LEU A 515 12.40 -8.81 -35.73
C LEU A 515 11.45 -10.01 -35.88
N ASN A 516 10.33 -10.03 -35.17
CA ASN A 516 9.30 -11.07 -35.34
C ASN A 516 8.63 -10.99 -36.72
N GLY A 517 8.47 -9.79 -37.29
CA GLY A 517 7.97 -9.60 -38.66
C GLY A 517 8.93 -10.14 -39.72
N ALA A 518 10.23 -9.90 -39.58
CA ALA A 518 11.26 -10.41 -40.48
C ALA A 518 11.38 -11.93 -40.44
N LEU A 519 11.38 -12.54 -39.24
CA LEU A 519 11.42 -13.99 -39.06
C LEU A 519 10.20 -14.72 -39.63
N ASN A 520 9.03 -14.07 -39.68
CA ASN A 520 7.83 -14.59 -40.32
C ASN A 520 7.75 -14.27 -41.83
N GLY A 521 8.64 -13.43 -42.36
CA GLY A 521 8.65 -12.98 -43.77
C GLY A 521 9.42 -13.87 -44.74
N GLU A 522 10.45 -14.60 -44.27
CA GLU A 522 11.32 -15.41 -45.14
C GLU A 522 10.80 -16.85 -45.39
N GLY A 523 9.68 -17.26 -44.80
CA GLY A 523 9.09 -18.60 -44.97
C GLY A 523 8.19 -18.77 -46.20
N GLY A 524 8.09 -17.77 -47.07
CA GLY A 524 6.92 -17.54 -47.94
C GLY A 524 7.13 -17.57 -49.45
N GLY A 525 8.08 -18.35 -49.99
CA GLY A 525 8.10 -18.63 -51.44
C GLY A 525 9.43 -19.08 -52.03
N ASP A 526 9.57 -20.38 -52.31
CA ASP A 526 9.44 -20.85 -53.70
C ASP A 526 9.15 -22.35 -53.77
N ALA A 527 8.19 -22.76 -54.62
CA ALA A 527 7.81 -24.17 -54.81
C ALA A 527 7.04 -24.38 -56.12
N ARG A 528 7.62 -23.95 -57.26
CA ARG A 528 7.14 -24.30 -58.61
C ARG A 528 8.26 -24.49 -59.65
N ALA A 529 8.89 -25.67 -59.64
CA ALA A 529 9.36 -26.41 -60.82
C ALA A 529 9.74 -27.84 -60.43
#